data_AF-A0A699U029-F1
#
_entry.id   AF-A0A699U029-F1
#
_cell.length_a   1.000
_cell.length_b   1.000
_cell.length_c   1.000
_cell.angle_alpha   90.00
_cell.angle_beta   90.00
_cell.angle_gamma   90.00
#
_symmetry.space_group_name_H-M   'P 1'
#
loop_
_entity.id
_entity.type
_entity.pdbx_description
1 polymer ?
#
loop_
_entity_poly.entity_id
_entity_poly.type
_entity_poly.pdbx_seq_one_letter_code
_entity_poly.pdbx_strand_id
1 'polypeptide(L)'
;QVEDKSKEKRLEDVPIVRDFPGVFPEDLSGLPPIRPVEFQIDLVPGAAPVARAPYRLAPSGMKELAEQLKELSDKGFIRPKDEEEHEEHLKTILELLKKEELYAKFSKC
;
A
#
# COMPACT_ATOMS: atom_id res chain seq x y z
N GLN A 1 7.85 -0.55 -47.24
CA GLN A 1 8.44 -1.58 -46.35
C GLN A 1 7.55 -1.63 -45.14
N VAL A 2 6.82 -2.73 -44.95
CA VAL A 2 5.83 -2.88 -43.86
C VAL A 2 6.62 -3.40 -42.66
N GLU A 3 6.76 -2.60 -41.61
CA GLU A 3 7.29 -3.12 -40.35
C GLU A 3 6.30 -4.14 -39.81
N ASP A 4 6.74 -5.41 -39.80
CA ASP A 4 6.04 -6.51 -39.14
C ASP A 4 6.09 -6.26 -37.63
N LYS A 5 4.96 -5.78 -37.07
CA LYS A 5 4.73 -5.66 -35.62
C LYS A 5 4.61 -7.05 -34.98
N SER A 6 5.62 -7.87 -35.13
CA SER A 6 5.68 -9.21 -34.57
C SER A 6 5.73 -9.12 -33.04
N LYS A 7 4.56 -9.36 -32.46
CA LYS A 7 4.29 -9.85 -31.09
C LYS A 7 5.25 -9.32 -30.01
N GLU A 8 4.79 -8.31 -29.28
CA GLU A 8 5.34 -7.96 -27.96
C GLU A 8 5.60 -9.24 -27.16
N LYS A 9 6.85 -9.45 -26.75
CA LYS A 9 7.24 -10.61 -25.93
C LYS A 9 6.60 -10.46 -24.57
N ARG A 10 5.78 -11.43 -24.16
CA ARG A 10 5.13 -11.45 -22.86
C ARG A 10 6.11 -12.03 -21.83
N LEU A 11 5.96 -11.71 -20.54
CA LEU A 11 6.83 -12.28 -19.49
C LEU A 11 6.70 -13.81 -19.44
N GLU A 12 5.51 -14.30 -19.76
CA GLU A 12 5.18 -15.71 -19.90
C GLU A 12 5.92 -16.40 -21.06
N ASP A 13 6.61 -15.69 -21.94
CA ASP A 13 7.48 -16.29 -22.97
C ASP A 13 8.86 -16.65 -22.43
N VAL A 14 9.23 -16.13 -21.25
CA VAL A 14 10.52 -16.41 -20.61
C VAL A 14 10.47 -17.80 -19.97
N PRO A 15 11.37 -18.74 -20.37
CA PRO A 15 11.33 -20.12 -19.87
C PRO A 15 11.29 -20.23 -18.35
N ILE A 16 12.10 -19.44 -17.63
CA ILE A 16 12.16 -19.49 -16.17
C ILE A 16 10.86 -19.01 -15.48
N VAL A 17 10.13 -18.08 -16.09
CA VAL A 17 8.84 -17.61 -15.56
C VAL A 17 7.78 -18.69 -15.72
N ARG A 18 7.80 -19.38 -16.87
CA ARG A 18 6.90 -20.52 -17.16
C ARG A 18 7.16 -21.72 -16.26
N ASP A 19 8.42 -21.99 -15.96
CA ASP A 19 8.83 -23.14 -15.15
C ASP A 19 8.51 -22.92 -13.65
N PHE A 20 8.37 -21.67 -13.22
CA PHE A 20 8.14 -21.30 -11.81
C PHE A 20 6.97 -20.30 -11.64
N PRO A 21 5.73 -20.66 -12.03
CA PRO A 21 4.59 -19.74 -11.99
C PRO A 21 4.22 -19.31 -10.56
N GLY A 22 4.56 -20.11 -9.54
CA GLY A 22 4.35 -19.76 -8.13
C GLY A 22 5.40 -18.79 -7.56
N VAL A 23 6.55 -18.63 -8.22
CA VAL A 23 7.61 -17.68 -7.82
C VAL A 23 7.41 -16.32 -8.48
N PHE A 24 6.77 -16.31 -9.66
CA PHE A 24 6.49 -15.11 -10.45
C PHE A 24 4.98 -14.95 -10.68
N PRO A 25 4.16 -14.78 -9.62
CA PRO A 25 2.74 -14.47 -9.81
C PRO A 25 2.58 -13.04 -10.34
N GLU A 26 1.49 -12.78 -11.05
CA GLU A 26 1.14 -11.43 -11.54
C GLU A 26 0.90 -10.44 -10.39
N ASP A 27 0.40 -10.93 -9.25
CA ASP A 27 0.16 -10.15 -8.04
C ASP A 27 0.57 -10.94 -6.78
N LEU A 28 1.01 -10.23 -5.74
CA LEU A 28 1.44 -10.83 -4.48
C LEU A 28 0.23 -11.12 -3.59
N SER A 29 0.04 -12.38 -3.21
CA SER A 29 -1.14 -12.86 -2.47
C SER A 29 -1.15 -12.51 -0.97
N GLY A 30 -0.07 -11.93 -0.44
CA GLY A 30 0.02 -11.50 0.96
C GLY A 30 1.43 -11.62 1.52
N LEU A 31 1.54 -11.51 2.84
CA LEU A 31 2.83 -11.59 3.53
C LEU A 31 3.55 -12.93 3.23
N PRO A 32 4.89 -12.91 3.12
CA PRO A 32 5.64 -14.14 3.01
C PRO A 32 5.40 -15.03 4.24
N PRO A 33 5.54 -16.35 4.12
CA PRO A 33 5.47 -17.25 5.26
C PRO A 33 6.38 -16.79 6.41
N ILE A 34 5.93 -17.02 7.65
CA ILE A 34 6.72 -16.69 8.85
C ILE A 34 8.09 -17.36 8.70
N ARG A 35 9.13 -16.54 8.67
CA ARG A 35 10.50 -17.02 8.60
C ARG A 35 10.96 -17.43 10.01
N PRO A 36 11.80 -18.46 10.14
CA PRO A 36 12.36 -18.86 11.44
C PRO A 36 13.32 -17.81 12.02
N VAL A 37 13.72 -16.82 11.21
CA VAL A 37 14.59 -15.71 11.62
C VAL A 37 13.78 -14.42 11.55
N GLU A 38 13.76 -13.69 12.67
CA GLU A 38 13.21 -12.34 12.73
C GLU A 38 14.14 -11.34 12.04
N PHE A 39 13.55 -10.41 11.30
CA PHE A 39 14.28 -9.33 10.66
C PHE A 39 14.29 -8.15 11.62
N GLN A 40 15.42 -7.97 12.31
CA GLN A 40 15.62 -6.87 13.26
C GLN A 40 16.30 -5.69 12.55
N ILE A 41 15.86 -4.47 12.86
CA ILE A 41 16.50 -3.24 12.40
C ILE A 41 17.35 -2.74 13.57
N ASP A 42 18.65 -3.02 13.52
CA ASP A 42 19.59 -2.54 14.52
C ASP A 42 19.81 -1.03 14.36
N LEU A 43 19.59 -0.29 15.44
CA LEU A 43 19.88 1.15 15.49
C LEU A 43 21.33 1.36 15.92
N VAL A 44 22.00 2.32 15.29
CA VAL A 44 23.29 2.80 15.77
C VAL A 44 23.09 3.42 17.16
N PRO A 45 23.93 3.11 18.16
CA PRO A 45 23.81 3.70 19.50
C PRO A 45 23.74 5.24 19.45
N GLY A 46 22.73 5.81 20.11
CA GLY A 46 22.49 7.26 20.13
C GLY A 46 21.61 7.78 18.97
N ALA A 47 21.17 6.93 18.04
CA ALA A 47 20.18 7.32 17.03
C ALA A 47 18.82 7.61 17.69
N ALA A 48 18.25 8.78 17.37
CA ALA A 48 16.91 9.17 17.81
C ALA A 48 15.87 8.92 16.70
N PRO A 49 14.61 8.59 17.03
CA PRO A 49 13.52 8.51 16.06
C PRO A 49 13.34 9.84 15.33
N VAL A 50 13.12 9.77 14.01
CA VAL A 50 12.90 10.97 13.18
C VAL A 50 11.41 11.13 12.91
N ALA A 51 10.82 12.20 13.43
CA ALA A 51 9.46 12.63 13.06
C ALA A 51 9.54 13.71 11.98
N ARG A 52 8.86 13.50 10.86
CA ARG A 52 8.72 14.51 9.78
C ARG A 52 7.25 14.67 9.42
N ALA A 53 6.84 15.90 9.13
CA ALA A 53 5.52 16.15 8.59
C ALA A 53 5.36 15.47 7.22
N PRO A 54 4.20 14.85 6.92
CA PRO A 54 3.92 14.33 5.59
C PRO A 54 3.97 15.44 4.54
N TYR A 55 4.32 15.08 3.30
CA TYR A 55 4.28 16.01 2.19
C TYR A 55 2.84 16.42 1.86
N ARG A 56 2.66 17.67 1.42
CA ARG A 56 1.37 18.13 0.92
C ARG A 56 1.10 17.48 -0.44
N LEU A 57 -0.05 16.85 -0.57
CA LEU A 57 -0.53 16.26 -1.82
C LEU A 57 -1.79 16.98 -2.29
N ALA A 58 -1.98 17.03 -3.62
CA ALA A 58 -3.24 17.46 -4.21
C ALA A 58 -4.35 16.43 -3.92
N PRO A 59 -5.64 16.80 -4.02
CA PRO A 59 -6.75 15.87 -3.76
C PRO A 59 -6.68 14.55 -4.54
N SER A 60 -6.23 14.58 -5.80
CA SER A 60 -6.05 13.37 -6.61
C SER A 60 -4.97 12.44 -6.05
N GLY A 61 -3.82 13.00 -5.63
CA GLY A 61 -2.74 12.23 -5.02
C GLY A 61 -3.12 11.64 -3.66
N MET A 62 -3.93 12.37 -2.87
CA MET A 62 -4.47 11.82 -1.61
C MET A 62 -5.42 10.65 -1.86
N LYS A 63 -6.26 10.73 -2.90
CA LYS A 63 -7.16 9.64 -3.28
C LYS A 63 -6.39 8.39 -3.71
N GLU A 64 -5.42 8.54 -4.60
CA GLU A 64 -4.57 7.43 -5.06
C GLU A 64 -3.80 6.79 -3.90
N LEU A 65 -3.20 7.61 -3.03
CA LEU A 65 -2.51 7.13 -1.83
C LEU A 65 -3.45 6.34 -0.91
N ALA A 66 -4.68 6.82 -0.70
CA ALA A 66 -5.66 6.11 0.12
C ALA A 66 -6.06 4.75 -0.48
N GLU A 67 -6.22 4.67 -1.80
CA GLU A 67 -6.50 3.41 -2.52
C GLU A 67 -5.34 2.42 -2.36
N GLN A 68 -4.09 2.87 -2.51
CA GLN A 68 -2.89 2.04 -2.30
C GLN A 68 -2.75 1.56 -0.86
N LEU A 69 -2.94 2.45 0.12
CA LEU A 69 -2.88 2.08 1.54
C LEU A 69 -3.95 1.03 1.88
N LYS A 70 -5.16 1.17 1.32
CA LYS A 70 -6.22 0.18 1.50
C LYS A 70 -5.82 -1.16 0.92
N GLU A 71 -5.31 -1.21 -0.31
CA GLU A 71 -4.87 -2.44 -0.94
C GLU A 71 -3.76 -3.14 -0.13
N LEU A 72 -2.76 -2.39 0.34
CA LEU A 72 -1.68 -2.91 1.17
C LEU A 72 -2.19 -3.45 2.51
N SER A 73 -3.18 -2.78 3.12
CA SER A 73 -3.81 -3.21 4.36
C SER A 73 -4.64 -4.48 4.16
N ASP A 74 -5.42 -4.55 3.08
CA ASP A 74 -6.25 -5.71 2.73
C ASP A 74 -5.38 -6.95 2.44
N LYS A 75 -4.19 -6.76 1.85
CA LYS A 75 -3.16 -7.81 1.65
C LYS A 75 -2.35 -8.14 2.92
N GLY A 76 -2.53 -7.38 4.00
CA GLY A 76 -1.82 -7.55 5.27
C GLY A 76 -0.36 -7.11 5.26
N PHE A 77 0.10 -6.38 4.24
CA PHE A 77 1.47 -5.87 4.16
C PHE A 77 1.74 -4.75 5.16
N ILE A 78 0.69 -4.00 5.51
CA ILE A 78 0.74 -2.94 6.52
C ILE A 78 -0.39 -3.14 7.52
N ARG A 79 -0.18 -2.63 8.74
CA ARG A 79 -1.19 -2.54 9.79
C ARG A 79 -1.01 -1.20 10.51
N PRO A 80 -2.08 -0.56 11.01
CA PRO A 80 -1.91 0.54 11.96
C PRO A 80 -1.01 0.11 13.12
N LYS A 81 -0.11 1.00 13.52
CA LYS A 81 0.82 0.73 14.62
C LYS A 81 0.07 0.53 15.94
N ASP A 82 -1.00 1.29 16.12
CA ASP A 82 -1.90 1.24 17.26
C ASP A 82 -3.34 1.32 16.73
N GLU A 83 -4.13 0.27 16.97
CA GLU A 83 -5.53 0.18 16.54
C GLU A 83 -6.42 1.17 17.30
N GLU A 84 -6.13 1.40 18.57
CA GLU A 84 -6.94 2.25 19.46
C GLU A 84 -6.75 3.73 19.12
N GLU A 85 -5.50 4.18 18.99
CA GLU A 85 -5.20 5.56 18.58
C GLU A 85 -5.71 5.86 17.16
N HIS A 86 -5.66 4.88 16.25
CA HIS A 86 -6.15 5.06 14.88
C HIS A 86 -7.68 5.21 14.85
N GLU A 87 -8.41 4.38 15.59
CA GLU A 87 -9.87 4.48 15.71
C GLU A 87 -10.31 5.79 16.37
N GLU A 88 -9.63 6.22 17.43
CA GLU A 88 -9.89 7.50 18.08
C GLU A 88 -9.61 8.69 17.15
N HIS A 89 -8.51 8.63 16.41
CA HIS A 89 -8.16 9.67 15.44
C HIS A 89 -9.18 9.74 14.30
N LEU A 90 -9.59 8.60 13.74
CA LEU A 90 -10.64 8.53 12.73
C LEU A 90 -11.97 9.05 13.25
N LYS A 91 -12.36 8.65 14.48
CA LYS A 91 -13.58 9.14 15.13
C LYS A 91 -13.56 10.66 15.26
N THR A 92 -12.44 11.23 15.70
CA THR A 92 -12.24 12.68 15.85
C THR A 92 -12.32 13.40 14.50
N ILE A 93 -11.67 12.88 13.45
CA ILE A 93 -11.73 13.45 12.10
C ILE A 93 -13.16 13.42 11.56
N LEU A 94 -13.85 12.28 11.68
CA LEU A 94 -15.24 12.15 11.22
C LEU A 94 -16.19 13.08 11.98
N GLU A 95 -15.95 13.31 13.28
CA GLU A 95 -16.69 14.28 14.07
C GLU A 95 -16.44 15.72 13.61
N LEU A 96 -15.19 16.09 13.35
CA LEU A 96 -14.81 17.40 12.81
C LEU A 96 -15.43 17.64 11.43
N LEU A 97 -15.32 16.66 10.51
CA LEU A 97 -15.90 16.76 9.17
C LEU A 97 -17.42 16.88 9.21
N LYS A 98 -18.10 16.21 10.15
CA LYS A 98 -19.54 16.37 10.37
C LYS A 98 -19.89 17.75 10.95
N LYS A 99 -19.10 18.23 11.91
CA LYS A 99 -19.29 19.53 12.56
C LYS A 99 -19.10 20.70 11.58
N GLU A 100 -18.15 20.57 10.67
CA GLU A 100 -17.88 21.57 9.63
C GLU A 100 -18.77 21.39 8.38
N GLU A 101 -19.75 20.48 8.42
CA GLU A 101 -20.62 20.12 7.27
C GLU A 101 -19.86 19.66 6.01
N LEU A 102 -18.58 19.33 6.14
CA LEU A 102 -17.70 18.87 5.06
C LEU A 102 -17.90 17.38 4.73
N TYR A 103 -18.55 16.62 5.62
CA TYR A 103 -18.89 15.22 5.40
C TYR A 103 -20.10 15.10 4.44
N ALA A 104 -19.85 15.24 3.13
CA ALA A 104 -20.86 14.92 2.12
C ALA A 104 -21.21 13.43 2.21
N LYS A 105 -22.50 13.12 2.35
CA LYS A 105 -23.00 11.74 2.39
C LYS A 105 -22.53 11.02 1.12
N PHE A 106 -21.64 10.04 1.27
CA PHE A 106 -21.19 9.06 0.25
C PHE A 106 -22.33 8.14 -0.25
N SER A 107 -23.54 8.67 -0.38
CA SER A 107 -24.74 7.95 -0.83
C SER A 107 -24.93 8.01 -2.34
N LYS A 108 -24.09 8.73 -3.09
CA LYS A 108 -24.29 8.98 -4.54
C LYS A 108 -23.01 9.10 -5.37
N CYS A 109 -21.94 8.39 -5.01
CA CYS A 109 -20.81 8.19 -5.92
C CYS A 109 -20.56 6.70 -6.06
#